data_AF-A0A353TDR1-F1
#
_entry.id   AF-A0A353TDR1-F1
#
_cell.length_a   1.000
_cell.length_b   1.000
_cell.length_c   1.000
_cell.angle_alpha   90.00
_cell.angle_beta   90.00
_cell.angle_gamma   90.00
#
_symmetry.space_group_name_H-M   'P 1'
#
loop_
_entity.id
_entity.type
_entity.pdbx_description
1 polymer ?
#
loop_
_entity_poly.entity_id
_entity_poly.type
_entity_poly.pdbx_seq_one_letter_code
_entity_poly.pdbx_strand_id
1 'polypeptide(L)' 'MNSFSSVQHFNNLFNEYYDRFIRFAWGYVKEKQVAEDFVSEAFTTYWENREALLPDTKPYAYILSIIKN' A
#
# COMPACT_ATOMS: atom_id res chain seq x y z
N MET A 1 -8.17 -20.25 -6.02
CA MET A 1 -8.08 -18.81 -6.34
C MET A 1 -7.02 -18.62 -7.40
N ASN A 2 -7.33 -17.95 -8.53
CA ASN A 2 -6.35 -17.67 -9.57
C ASN A 2 -5.36 -16.62 -9.08
N SER A 3 -4.13 -17.03 -8.77
CA SER A 3 -3.01 -16.14 -8.37
C SER A 3 -2.78 -15.00 -9.38
N PHE A 4 -3.12 -15.23 -10.65
CA PHE A 4 -3.07 -14.21 -11.70
C PHE A 4 -3.95 -12.99 -11.39
N SER A 5 -5.15 -13.21 -10.83
CA SER A 5 -6.08 -12.14 -10.50
C SER A 5 -5.57 -11.31 -9.31
N SER A 6 -5.05 -11.94 -8.25
CA SER A 6 -4.56 -11.21 -7.07
C SER A 6 -3.35 -10.33 -7.39
N VAL A 7 -2.41 -10.83 -8.20
CA VAL A 7 -1.25 -10.05 -8.67
C VAL A 7 -1.72 -8.86 -9.53
N GLN A 8 -2.69 -9.05 -10.42
CA GLN A 8 -3.21 -7.97 -11.25
C GLN A 8 -3.91 -6.87 -10.42
N HIS A 9 -4.70 -7.25 -9.41
CA HIS A 9 -5.31 -6.29 -8.49
C HIS A 9 -4.26 -5.51 -7.69
N PHE A 10 -3.22 -6.20 -7.20
CA PHE A 10 -2.11 -5.55 -6.52
C PHE A 10 -1.38 -4.56 -7.43
N ASN A 11 -1.05 -4.96 -8.66
CA ASN A 11 -0.37 -4.09 -9.61
C ASN A 11 -1.19 -2.84 -9.95
N ASN A 12 -2.50 -2.99 -10.13
CA ASN A 12 -3.39 -1.84 -10.37
C ASN A 12 -3.39 -0.87 -9.17
N LEU A 13 -3.49 -1.42 -7.96
CA LEU A 13 -3.44 -0.62 -6.73
C LEU A 13 -2.09 0.09 -6.57
N PHE A 14 -0.99 -0.62 -6.80
CA PHE A 14 0.36 -0.07 -6.73
C PHE A 14 0.54 1.07 -7.72
N ASN A 15 0.24 0.84 -9.00
CA ASN A 15 0.37 1.85 -10.05
C ASN A 15 -0.52 3.08 -9.81
N GLU A 16 -1.69 2.90 -9.20
CA GLU A 16 -2.61 4.01 -8.93
C GLU A 16 -2.19 4.86 -7.70
N TYR A 17 -1.67 4.22 -6.65
CA TYR A 17 -1.52 4.87 -5.34
C TYR A 17 -0.08 5.07 -4.86
N TYR A 18 0.92 4.35 -5.38
CA TYR A 18 2.29 4.39 -4.86
C TYR A 18 2.86 5.83 -4.78
N ASP A 19 2.85 6.57 -5.90
CA ASP A 19 3.35 7.95 -5.94
C ASP A 19 2.54 8.91 -5.05
N ARG A 20 1.22 8.66 -4.92
CA ARG A 20 0.35 9.49 -4.07
C ARG A 20 0.68 9.28 -2.60
N PHE A 21 0.94 8.03 -2.22
CA PHE A 21 1.33 7.64 -0.88
C PHE A 21 2.73 8.12 -0.53
N ILE A 22 3.68 8.15 -1.47
CA ILE A 22 5.00 8.76 -1.24
C ILE A 22 4.85 10.25 -0.94
N ARG A 23 4.05 10.98 -1.73
CA ARG A 23 3.80 12.41 -1.48
C ARG A 23 3.16 12.66 -0.12
N PHE A 24 2.25 11.76 0.28
CA PHE A 24 1.62 11.80 1.59
C PHE A 24 2.64 11.57 2.71
N ALA A 25 3.41 10.47 2.65
CA ALA A 25 4.45 10.12 3.63
C ALA A 25 5.54 11.19 3.73
N TRP A 26 6.00 11.72 2.58
CA TRP A 26 6.99 12.79 2.51
C TRP A 26 6.53 14.07 3.22
N GLY A 27 5.22 14.29 3.32
CA GLY A 27 4.62 15.35 4.14
C GLY A 27 5.04 15.30 5.61
N TYR A 28 5.34 14.11 6.15
CA TYR A 28 5.71 13.87 7.55
C TYR A 28 7.21 13.66 7.71
N VAL A 29 7.80 12.76 6.91
CA VAL A 29 9.20 12.33 7.10
C VAL A 29 10.21 13.30 6.50
N LYS A 30 9.79 14.18 5.57
CA LYS A 30 10.60 15.21 4.88
C LYS A 30 11.82 14.72 4.10
N GLU A 31 12.09 13.42 4.10
CA GLU A 31 13.17 12.77 3.37
C GLU A 31 12.53 11.77 2.38
N LYS A 32 12.93 11.86 1.11
CA LYS A 32 12.21 11.17 0.03
C LYS A 32 12.42 9.67 0.08
N GLN A 33 13.64 9.23 0.39
CA GLN A 33 14.03 7.83 0.43
C GLN A 33 13.29 7.11 1.58
N VAL A 34 13.22 7.72 2.75
CA VAL A 34 12.44 7.25 3.90
C VAL A 34 10.94 7.17 3.54
N ALA A 35 10.41 8.12 2.77
CA ALA A 35 9.02 8.06 2.32
C ALA A 35 8.78 6.90 1.34
N GLU A 36 9.71 6.64 0.42
CA GLU A 36 9.67 5.51 -0.51
C GLU A 36 9.75 4.16 0.22
N ASP A 37 10.64 4.05 1.22
CA ASP A 37 10.80 2.86 2.05
C ASP A 37 9.51 2.57 2.85
N PHE A 38 8.94 3.57 3.52
CA PHE A 38 7.70 3.42 4.30
C PHE A 38 6.52 2.96 3.44
N VAL A 39 6.36 3.54 2.25
CA VAL A 39 5.26 3.16 1.36
C VAL A 39 5.47 1.75 0.82
N SER A 40 6.70 1.39 0.46
CA SER A 40 7.04 0.03 0.02
C SER A 40 6.77 -1.02 1.09
N GLU A 41 7.11 -0.72 2.35
CA GLU A 41 6.79 -1.58 3.49
C GLU A 41 5.27 -1.71 3.66
N ALA A 42 4.51 -0.62 3.59
CA ALA A 42 3.06 -0.66 3.73
C ALA A 42 2.36 -1.48 2.63
N PHE A 43 2.82 -1.40 1.38
CA PHE A 43 2.34 -2.27 0.31
C PHE A 43 2.69 -3.74 0.54
N THR A 44 3.88 -4.02 1.08
CA THR A 44 4.33 -5.37 1.43
C THR A 44 3.46 -5.95 2.53
N THR A 45 3.23 -5.21 3.62
CA THR A 45 2.34 -5.60 4.71
C THR A 45 0.92 -5.87 4.22
N TYR A 46 0.38 -5.02 3.34
CA TYR A 46 -0.91 -5.29 2.72
C TYR A 46 -0.90 -6.61 1.94
N TRP A 47 0.10 -6.84 1.09
CA TRP A 47 0.18 -8.06 0.30
C TRP A 47 0.19 -9.32 1.18
N GLU A 48 0.94 -9.32 2.27
CA GLU A 48 1.03 -10.44 3.21
C GLU A 48 -0.28 -10.70 3.95
N ASN A 49 -1.00 -9.64 4.34
CA ASN A 49 -2.20 -9.74 5.17
C ASN A 49 -3.51 -9.78 4.38
N ARG A 50 -3.50 -9.54 3.06
CA ARG A 50 -4.71 -9.33 2.24
C ARG A 50 -5.76 -10.43 2.35
N GLU A 51 -5.34 -11.69 2.54
CA GLU A 51 -6.25 -12.85 2.61
C GLU A 51 -7.00 -12.92 3.95
N ALA A 52 -6.48 -12.24 4.99
CA ALA A 52 -7.09 -12.18 6.32
C ALA A 52 -7.95 -10.91 6.52
N LEU A 53 -7.98 -10.01 5.55
CA LEU A 53 -8.77 -8.78 5.63
C LEU A 53 -10.26 -9.06 5.48
N LEU A 54 -11.09 -8.24 6.15
CA LEU A 54 -12.54 -8.30 5.97
C LEU A 54 -12.91 -8.00 4.51
N PRO A 55 -13.95 -8.65 3.94
CA PRO A 55 -14.32 -8.50 2.53
C PRO A 55 -14.63 -7.07 2.07
N ASP A 56 -15.03 -6.19 2.98
CA ASP A 56 -15.36 -4.79 2.75
C ASP A 56 -14.17 -3.83 2.96
N THR A 57 -13.04 -4.35 3.45
CA THR A 57 -11.79 -3.59 3.62
C THR A 57 -11.38 -2.97 2.28
N LYS A 58 -11.22 -1.64 2.28
CA LYS A 58 -10.69 -0.93 1.12
C LYS A 58 -9.16 -0.99 1.13
N PRO A 59 -8.50 -1.61 0.12
CA PRO A 59 -7.05 -1.78 0.12
C PRO A 59 -6.27 -0.47 0.28
N TYR A 60 -6.66 0.59 -0.43
CA TYR A 60 -6.00 1.90 -0.35
C TYR A 60 -6.11 2.49 1.07
N ALA A 61 -7.25 2.32 1.75
CA ALA A 61 -7.47 2.87 3.09
C ALA A 61 -6.66 2.08 4.12
N TYR A 62 -6.57 0.76 3.96
CA TYR A 62 -5.73 -0.09 4.79
C TYR A 62 -4.25 0.29 4.67
N ILE A 63 -3.71 0.40 3.45
CA ILE A 63 -2.32 0.82 3.22
C ILE A 63 -2.07 2.21 3.78
N LEU A 64 -2.98 3.15 3.55
CA LEU A 64 -2.85 4.51 4.08
C LEU A 64 -2.86 4.54 5.62
N SER A 65 -3.58 3.62 6.26
CA SER A 65 -3.55 3.50 7.72
C SER A 65 -2.19 3.02 8.24
N ILE A 66 -1.51 2.13 7.50
CA ILE A 66 -0.16 1.68 7.85
C ILE A 66 0.83 2.85 7.73
N ILE A 67 0.77 3.62 6.64
CA ILE A 67 1.67 4.77 6.41
C ILE A 67 1.51 5.87 7.47
N LYS A 68 0.32 5.97 8.09
CA LYS A 68 0.02 6.99 9.11
C LYS A 68 0.46 6.62 10.52
N ASN A 69 0.67 5.33 10.80
CA ASN A 69 1.04 4.84 12.13
C ASN A 69 2.54 5.00 12.37
#